data_AF-A0A963P4B8-F1
#
_entry.id   AF-A0A963P4B8-F1
#
_cell.length_a   1.000
_cell.length_b   1.000
_cell.length_c   1.000
_cell.angle_alpha   90.00
_cell.angle_beta   90.00
_cell.angle_gamma   90.00
#
_symmetry.space_group_name_H-M   'P 1'
#
loop_
_entity.id
_entity.type
_entity.pdbx_description
1 polymer ?
#
loop_
_entity_poly.entity_id
_entity_poly.type
_entity_poly.pdbx_seq_one_letter_code
_entity_poly.pdbx_strand_id
1 'polypeptide(L)' 'VTQAKVPDAIVRKLSADITEIMQMPDVKAKFATLGLDPNPQGPAEFDSFIAGEFSKWSRVIKQAGIVPQ' A
#
# COMPACT_ATOMS: atom_id res chain seq x y z
N VAL A 1 -2.18 -4.33 5.80
CA VAL A 1 -2.50 -4.75 7.19
C VAL A 1 -2.74 -6.25 7.20
N THR A 2 -1.66 -7.03 7.19
CA THR A 2 -1.73 -8.46 7.53
C THR A 2 -1.62 -8.57 9.05
N GLN A 3 -2.36 -9.47 9.69
CA GLN A 3 -2.23 -9.70 11.13
C GLN A 3 -0.75 -9.99 11.48
N ALA A 4 -0.27 -9.48 12.60
CA ALA A 4 1.10 -9.66 13.14
C ALA A 4 1.53 -11.13 13.40
N LYS A 5 0.70 -12.11 13.00
CA LYS A 5 0.92 -13.55 13.15
C LYS A 5 1.19 -14.28 11.82
N VAL A 6 1.18 -13.58 10.68
CA VAL A 6 1.53 -14.20 9.40
C VAL A 6 3.06 -14.37 9.33
N PRO A 7 3.59 -15.59 9.11
CA PRO A 7 5.02 -15.81 8.97
C PRO A 7 5.64 -14.98 7.84
N ASP A 8 6.84 -14.45 8.07
CA ASP A 8 7.57 -13.60 7.12
C ASP A 8 7.73 -14.23 5.73
N ALA A 9 7.93 -15.55 5.68
CA ALA A 9 8.05 -16.28 4.42
C ALA A 9 6.79 -16.15 3.55
N ILE A 10 5.60 -16.18 4.18
CA ILE A 10 4.32 -16.03 3.48
C ILE A 10 4.16 -14.58 3.02
N VAL A 11 4.51 -13.61 3.86
CA VAL A 11 4.46 -12.18 3.50
C VAL A 11 5.36 -11.89 2.29
N ARG A 12 6.60 -12.41 2.29
CA ARG A 12 7.54 -12.23 1.18
C ARG A 12 7.04 -12.88 -0.10
N LYS A 13 6.51 -14.11 -0.03
CA LYS A 13 5.94 -14.79 -1.21
C LYS A 13 4.78 -13.98 -1.79
N LEU A 14 3.82 -13.59 -0.94
CA LEU A 14 2.66 -12.82 -1.39
C LEU A 14 3.06 -11.48 -2.01
N SER A 15 4.03 -10.79 -1.42
CA SER A 15 4.53 -9.54 -1.98
C SER A 15 5.14 -9.75 -3.36
N ALA A 16 5.95 -10.80 -3.54
CA ALA A 16 6.55 -11.12 -4.83
C ALA A 16 5.49 -11.45 -5.88
N ASP A 17 4.52 -12.31 -5.54
CA ASP A 17 3.43 -12.69 -6.43
C ASP A 17 2.61 -11.44 -6.86
N ILE A 18 2.32 -10.52 -5.92
CA ILE A 18 1.58 -9.28 -6.23
C ILE A 18 2.40 -8.37 -7.16
N THR A 19 3.69 -8.20 -6.90
CA THR A 19 4.56 -7.39 -7.76
C THR A 19 4.61 -7.95 -9.18
N GLU A 20 4.70 -9.27 -9.33
CA GLU A 20 4.67 -9.94 -10.63
C GLU A 20 3.34 -9.71 -11.36
N ILE A 21 2.21 -9.92 -10.67
CA ILE A 21 0.87 -9.72 -11.25
C ILE A 21 0.67 -8.27 -11.69
N MET A 22 1.10 -7.29 -10.90
CA MET A 22 1.01 -5.87 -11.28
C MET A 22 1.89 -5.51 -12.49
N GLN A 23 2.88 -6.33 -12.82
CA GLN A 23 3.71 -6.13 -14.02
C GLN A 23 3.06 -6.69 -15.28
N MET A 24 2.05 -7.56 -15.17
CA MET A 24 1.37 -8.19 -16.30
C MET A 24 0.66 -7.15 -17.18
N PRO A 25 0.75 -7.24 -18.52
CA PRO A 25 0.20 -6.24 -19.43
C PRO A 25 -1.32 -6.04 -19.33
N ASP A 26 -2.07 -7.11 -19.16
CA ASP A 26 -3.52 -7.11 -19.01
C ASP A 26 -3.95 -6.45 -17.69
N VAL A 27 -3.22 -6.71 -16.61
CA VAL A 27 -3.43 -6.06 -15.31
C VAL A 27 -3.13 -4.57 -15.41
N LYS A 28 -1.98 -4.18 -15.97
CA LYS A 28 -1.65 -2.77 -16.21
C LYS A 28 -2.70 -2.04 -17.04
N ALA A 29 -3.16 -2.67 -18.13
CA ALA A 29 -4.21 -2.11 -18.97
C ALA A 29 -5.50 -1.87 -18.17
N LYS A 30 -5.90 -2.84 -17.34
CA LYS A 30 -7.09 -2.70 -16.49
C LYS A 30 -6.95 -1.58 -15.47
N PHE A 31 -5.80 -1.44 -14.81
CA PHE A 31 -5.56 -0.33 -13.88
C PHE A 31 -5.58 1.03 -14.59
N ALA A 32 -4.97 1.12 -15.78
CA ALA A 32 -5.01 2.33 -16.60
C ALA A 32 -6.46 2.72 -16.98
N THR A 33 -7.34 1.77 -17.31
CA THR A 33 -8.76 2.08 -17.59
C THR A 33 -9.51 2.62 -16.38
N LEU A 34 -9.05 2.32 -15.17
CA LEU A 34 -9.61 2.83 -13.91
C LEU A 34 -8.97 4.18 -13.49
N GLY A 35 -8.03 4.71 -14.27
CA GLY A 35 -7.27 5.91 -13.92
C GLY A 35 -6.29 5.70 -12.77
N LEU A 36 -5.88 4.45 -12.52
CA LEU A 36 -4.96 4.08 -11.45
C LEU A 36 -3.55 3.88 -12.00
N ASP A 37 -2.56 4.41 -11.29
CA ASP A 37 -1.13 4.13 -11.52
C ASP A 37 -0.62 3.18 -10.42
N PRO A 38 -0.49 1.87 -10.69
CA PRO A 38 -0.07 0.91 -9.69
C PRO A 38 1.41 1.09 -9.36
N ASN A 39 1.71 1.33 -8.08
CA ASN A 39 3.06 1.39 -7.56
C ASN A 39 3.32 0.19 -6.62
N PRO A 40 3.64 -1.01 -7.14
CA PRO A 40 3.97 -2.17 -6.31
C PRO A 40 5.23 -1.88 -5.50
N GLN A 41 5.07 -1.75 -4.19
CA GLN A 41 6.15 -1.61 -3.22
C GLN A 41 6.41 -2.95 -2.53
N GLY A 42 7.65 -3.20 -2.13
CA GLY A 42 7.96 -4.32 -1.24
C GLY A 42 7.39 -4.09 0.17
N PRO A 43 7.42 -5.11 1.05
CA PRO A 43 6.78 -5.01 2.37
C PRO A 43 7.37 -3.88 3.24
N ALA A 44 8.70 -3.70 3.20
CA ALA A 44 9.38 -2.69 3.99
C ALA A 44 9.11 -1.26 3.48
N GLU A 45 9.06 -1.09 2.16
CA GLU A 45 8.70 0.18 1.53
C GLU A 45 7.24 0.53 1.81
N PHE A 46 6.35 -0.46 1.78
CA PHE A 46 4.94 -0.27 2.13
C PHE A 46 4.73 0.12 3.59
N ASP A 47 5.45 -0.52 4.53
CA ASP A 47 5.43 -0.13 5.95
C ASP A 47 5.88 1.32 6.14
N SER A 48 6.96 1.72 5.45
CA SER A 48 7.48 3.09 5.47
C SER A 48 6.49 4.09 4.89
N PHE A 49 5.82 3.73 3.79
CA PHE A 49 4.78 4.55 3.17
C PHE A 49 3.61 4.78 4.13
N ILE A 50 3.09 3.72 4.76
CA ILE A 50 1.97 3.84 5.72
C ILE A 50 2.36 4.71 6.92
N ALA A 51 3.57 4.55 7.46
CA ALA A 51 4.05 5.41 8.55
C ALA A 51 4.13 6.89 8.13
N GLY A 52 4.58 7.16 6.90
CA GLY A 52 4.62 8.49 6.31
C GLY A 52 3.22 9.10 6.13
N GLU A 53 2.29 8.32 5.56
CA GLU A 53 0.90 8.75 5.37
C GLU A 53 0.22 9.01 6.72
N PHE A 54 0.43 8.16 7.72
CA PHE A 54 -0.10 8.37 9.06
C PHE A 54 0.37 9.70 9.66
N SER A 55 1.67 10.01 9.55
CA SER A 55 2.24 11.27 10.02
C SER A 55 1.66 12.48 9.26
N LYS A 56 1.57 12.40 7.93
CA LYS A 56 1.01 13.45 7.08
C LYS A 56 -0.45 13.73 7.42
N TRP A 57 -1.29 12.71 7.43
CA TRP A 57 -2.72 12.88 7.68
C TRP A 57 -3.03 13.26 9.12
N SER A 58 -2.24 12.79 10.09
CA SER A 58 -2.33 13.27 11.47
C SER A 58 -2.10 14.78 11.58
N ARG A 59 -1.16 15.33 10.80
CA ARG A 59 -0.92 16.78 10.75
C ARG A 59 -2.09 17.52 10.10
N VAL A 60 -2.58 17.02 8.96
CA VAL A 60 -3.70 17.63 8.23
C VAL A 60 -4.96 17.67 9.10
N ILE A 61 -5.31 16.56 9.76
CA ILE A 61 -6.47 16.46 10.66
C ILE A 61 -6.39 17.50 11.79
N LYS A 62 -5.21 17.61 12.43
CA LYS A 62 -4.97 18.60 13.50
C LYS A 62 -5.09 20.03 12.98
N GLN A 63 -4.52 20.33 11.82
CA GLN A 63 -4.59 21.66 11.20
C GLN A 63 -6.03 22.03 10.79
N ALA A 64 -6.82 21.05 10.34
CA ALA A 64 -8.19 21.25 9.93
C ALA A 64 -9.19 21.30 11.12
N GLY A 65 -8.74 21.07 12.35
CA GLY A 65 -9.60 21.05 13.53
C GLY A 65 -10.62 19.90 13.55
N ILE A 66 -10.37 18.83 12.79
CA ILE A 66 -11.25 17.67 12.71
C ILE A 66 -11.05 16.82 13.97
N VAL A 67 -12.11 16.65 14.75
CA VAL A 67 -12.12 15.83 15.96
C VAL A 67 -12.70 14.43 15.68
N PRO A 68 -12.16 13.37 16.31
CA PRO A 68 -12.80 12.05 16.28
C PRO A 68 -14.23 12.14 16.84
N GLN A 69 -15.16 11.39 16.26
CA GLN A 69 -16.52 11.24 16.78
C GLN A 69 -16.59 10.11 17.80
#